data_AF-A0A1D7QHM0-F1
#
_entry.id   AF-A0A1D7QHM0-F1
#
_cell.length_a   1.000
_cell.length_b   1.000
_cell.length_c   1.000
_cell.angle_alpha   90.00
_cell.angle_beta   90.00
_cell.angle_gamma   90.00
#
_symmetry.space_group_name_H-M   'P 1'
#
loop_
_entity.id
_entity.type
_entity.pdbx_description
1 polymer ?
#
loop_
_entity_poly.entity_id
_entity_poly.type
_entity_poly.pdbx_seq_one_letter_code
_entity_poly.pdbx_strand_id
1 'polypeptide(L)'
;MLTQRQLFLQHNAQTTLEPLLLEFTRASGMYLYDTTGKKHMDLIAGIGVSNVGHCHPAVVRAVQEQVETYMHIMVYGEFVQSPQVNFAKALADVLPEQLNCTYFVNSGAEAVEGAMKLAKRYTGKSEIISCYHSYHGSTQGALSLMGNEEFKQAYRPLLPEVRFIHYNVLADLDKITDKTAAVFVETVQGEAGIRIADKAYFEALRSKCNETGTLLVFDEIQCGFGRTGKLFGFEHYGITPDILLLAKGIGGGMPIGAFISSTAIMRALATNPILGHLTTFGGHPVSCAAGLATLQTILNENIVDGVEEKGELFKKLLVHPAIKEVRGKGLMMAIEFENFEVNKKIIDACIVDGVISDWFLHCSNSMRVAPPLIITEEEIHDACEVILKNVEAIAGKR
;
A
#
# COMPACT_ATOMS: atom_id res chain seq x y z
N MET A 1 18.58 27.24 -21.22
CA MET A 1 17.82 25.98 -21.27
C MET A 1 16.84 25.98 -20.10
N LEU A 2 15.66 25.39 -20.28
CA LEU A 2 14.70 25.22 -19.18
C LEU A 2 15.30 24.28 -18.12
N THR A 3 14.98 24.52 -16.85
CA THR A 3 15.32 23.62 -15.73
C THR A 3 14.44 22.37 -15.77
N GLN A 4 14.85 21.29 -15.09
CA GLN A 4 14.02 20.08 -14.96
C GLN A 4 12.65 20.39 -14.33
N ARG A 5 12.59 21.30 -13.35
CA ARG A 5 11.32 21.77 -12.76
C ARG A 5 10.41 22.46 -13.77
N GLN A 6 10.95 23.28 -14.65
CA GLN A 6 10.18 23.93 -15.72
C GLN A 6 9.69 22.91 -16.73
N LEU A 7 10.55 21.96 -17.12
CA LEU A 7 10.17 20.87 -18.03
C LEU A 7 9.09 19.97 -17.42
N PHE A 8 9.17 19.67 -16.12
CA PHE A 8 8.13 18.94 -15.37
C PHE A 8 6.78 19.67 -15.44
N LEU A 9 6.73 20.96 -15.14
CA LEU A 9 5.50 21.75 -15.20
C LEU A 9 4.94 21.89 -16.63
N GLN A 10 5.81 21.85 -17.64
CA GLN A 10 5.41 22.01 -19.04
C GLN A 10 4.97 20.70 -19.70
N HIS A 11 5.59 19.57 -19.34
CA HIS A 11 5.46 18.32 -20.09
C HIS A 11 4.87 17.15 -19.28
N ASN A 12 4.77 17.26 -17.95
CA ASN A 12 4.08 16.26 -17.13
C ASN A 12 2.72 16.82 -16.70
N ALA A 13 1.68 16.00 -16.84
CA ALA A 13 0.35 16.36 -16.37
C ALA A 13 0.34 16.58 -14.85
N GLN A 14 -0.19 17.72 -14.42
CA GLN A 14 -0.27 18.08 -13.01
C GLN A 14 -1.62 17.64 -12.44
N THR A 15 -1.58 16.98 -11.28
CA THR A 15 -2.78 16.61 -10.50
C THR A 15 -3.03 17.55 -9.31
N THR A 16 -2.15 18.53 -9.12
CA THR A 16 -2.24 19.61 -8.14
C THR A 16 -1.69 20.90 -8.76
N LEU A 17 -2.17 22.06 -8.32
CA LEU A 17 -1.62 23.36 -8.72
C LEU A 17 -0.37 23.75 -7.92
N GLU A 18 -0.10 23.05 -6.82
CA GLU A 18 0.99 23.36 -5.89
C GLU A 18 1.87 22.12 -5.64
N PRO A 19 2.52 21.56 -6.67
CA PRO A 19 3.47 20.47 -6.46
C PRO A 19 4.67 20.96 -5.61
N LEU A 20 5.25 20.08 -4.79
CA LEU A 20 6.40 20.43 -3.94
C LEU A 20 7.67 20.83 -4.72
N LEU A 21 7.77 20.43 -5.99
CA LEU A 21 8.90 20.73 -6.89
C LEU A 21 10.30 20.36 -6.31
N LEU A 22 10.36 19.36 -5.43
CA LEU A 22 11.62 18.79 -4.95
C LEU A 22 12.28 17.99 -6.08
N GLU A 23 13.58 18.19 -6.27
CA GLU A 23 14.37 17.54 -7.32
C GLU A 23 15.49 16.75 -6.67
N PHE A 24 15.46 15.42 -6.84
CA PHE A 24 16.44 14.49 -6.27
C PHE A 24 17.31 13.89 -7.37
N THR A 25 18.60 13.70 -7.07
CA THR A 25 19.59 13.15 -8.00
C THR A 25 20.07 11.76 -7.60
N ARG A 26 19.88 11.37 -6.33
CA ARG A 26 20.27 10.07 -5.79
C ARG A 26 19.36 9.68 -4.63
N ALA A 27 19.20 8.38 -4.43
CA ALA A 27 18.54 7.79 -3.26
C ALA A 27 19.35 6.59 -2.77
N SER A 28 19.44 6.39 -1.45
CA SER A 28 20.12 5.24 -0.85
C SER A 28 19.67 5.03 0.58
N GLY A 29 19.26 3.79 0.91
CA GLY A 29 18.80 3.45 2.26
C GLY A 29 17.61 4.30 2.67
N MET A 30 17.79 5.10 3.72
CA MET A 30 16.78 6.03 4.27
C MET A 30 16.72 7.39 3.57
N TYR A 31 17.66 7.72 2.69
CA TYR A 31 17.89 9.11 2.27
C TYR A 31 17.70 9.35 0.78
N LEU A 32 17.11 10.51 0.48
CA LEU A 32 17.12 11.15 -0.83
C LEU A 32 18.14 12.30 -0.83
N TYR A 33 18.79 12.55 -1.95
CA TYR A 33 19.80 13.60 -2.09
C TYR A 33 19.39 14.56 -3.19
N ASP A 34 19.25 15.85 -2.86
CA ASP A 34 18.84 16.87 -3.83
C ASP A 34 19.98 17.31 -4.76
N THR A 35 19.71 18.26 -5.64
CA THR A 35 20.68 18.80 -6.60
C THR A 35 21.85 19.55 -5.95
N THR A 36 21.77 19.90 -4.66
CA THR A 36 22.85 20.51 -3.89
C THR A 36 23.66 19.49 -3.08
N GLY A 37 23.23 18.22 -3.08
CA GLY A 37 23.80 17.15 -2.27
C GLY A 37 23.27 17.09 -0.85
N LYS A 38 22.29 17.94 -0.48
CA LYS A 38 21.66 17.88 0.84
C LYS A 38 20.88 16.57 0.96
N LYS A 39 21.10 15.87 2.07
CA LYS A 39 20.35 14.65 2.43
C LYS A 39 18.98 15.01 3.00
N HIS A 40 17.97 14.25 2.61
CA HIS A 40 16.62 14.31 3.13
C HIS A 40 16.22 12.91 3.60
N MET A 41 15.87 12.75 4.87
CA MET A 41 15.37 11.50 5.41
C MET A 41 13.95 11.25 4.89
N ASP A 42 13.72 10.07 4.31
CA ASP A 42 12.44 9.70 3.73
C ASP A 42 11.56 8.97 4.77
N LEU A 43 10.60 9.68 5.36
CA LEU A 43 9.60 9.09 6.26
C LEU A 43 8.32 8.67 5.52
N ILE A 44 8.28 8.66 4.19
CA ILE A 44 7.10 8.21 3.43
C ILE A 44 7.38 6.98 2.57
N ALA A 45 8.64 6.69 2.26
CA ALA A 45 9.10 5.53 1.48
C ALA A 45 8.37 5.41 0.13
N GLY A 46 8.11 6.53 -0.55
CA GLY A 46 7.29 6.54 -1.77
C GLY A 46 5.85 6.06 -1.55
N ILE A 47 5.26 6.37 -0.39
CA ILE A 47 3.95 5.89 0.06
C ILE A 47 3.98 4.38 0.36
N GLY A 48 5.00 3.94 1.10
CA GLY A 48 5.15 2.54 1.54
C GLY A 48 5.63 1.57 0.46
N VAL A 49 6.37 2.05 -0.54
CA VAL A 49 6.97 1.26 -1.62
C VAL A 49 8.37 0.78 -1.25
N SER A 50 9.20 1.66 -0.68
CA SER A 50 10.63 1.36 -0.42
C SER A 50 10.85 0.67 0.93
N ASN A 51 10.16 -0.46 1.21
CA ASN A 51 10.25 -1.14 2.51
C ASN A 51 11.69 -1.56 2.87
N VAL A 52 12.48 -2.03 1.90
CA VAL A 52 13.89 -2.44 2.08
C VAL A 52 14.89 -1.28 1.93
N GLY A 53 14.39 -0.03 1.86
CA GLY A 53 15.19 1.15 1.57
C GLY A 53 15.45 1.39 0.09
N HIS A 54 15.94 2.58 -0.22
CA HIS A 54 16.24 3.00 -1.59
C HIS A 54 17.46 2.28 -2.15
N CYS A 55 17.33 1.77 -3.38
CA CYS A 55 18.41 1.13 -4.13
C CYS A 55 19.10 -0.02 -3.38
N HIS A 56 18.32 -0.89 -2.71
CA HIS A 56 18.89 -2.02 -1.96
C HIS A 56 19.77 -2.89 -2.86
N PRO A 57 21.03 -3.19 -2.48
CA PRO A 57 21.99 -3.85 -3.39
C PRO A 57 21.53 -5.18 -3.96
N ALA A 58 20.79 -5.99 -3.17
CA ALA A 58 20.26 -7.27 -3.65
C ALA A 58 19.20 -7.08 -4.74
N VAL A 59 18.32 -6.07 -4.59
CA VAL A 59 17.27 -5.77 -5.56
C VAL A 59 17.87 -5.19 -6.84
N VAL A 60 18.83 -4.27 -6.72
CA VAL A 60 19.55 -3.69 -7.87
C VAL A 60 20.24 -4.77 -8.70
N ARG A 61 20.96 -5.70 -8.05
CA ARG A 61 21.62 -6.81 -8.75
C ARG A 61 20.61 -7.71 -9.47
N ALA A 62 19.51 -8.09 -8.82
CA ALA A 62 18.48 -8.92 -9.43
C ALA A 62 17.85 -8.26 -10.67
N VAL A 63 17.66 -6.94 -10.64
CA VAL A 63 17.20 -6.17 -11.81
C VAL A 63 18.25 -6.22 -12.92
N GLN A 64 19.52 -5.93 -12.62
CA GLN A 64 20.62 -5.92 -13.59
C GLN A 64 20.79 -7.28 -14.28
N GLU A 65 20.84 -8.36 -13.50
CA GLU A 65 20.97 -9.73 -14.03
C GLU A 65 19.78 -10.11 -14.92
N GLN A 66 18.56 -9.75 -14.52
CA GLN A 66 17.38 -10.08 -15.30
C GLN A 66 17.29 -9.30 -16.62
N VAL A 67 17.65 -8.01 -16.64
CA VAL A 67 17.61 -7.21 -17.89
C VAL A 67 18.62 -7.70 -18.92
N GLU A 68 19.76 -8.27 -18.49
CA GLU A 68 20.74 -8.90 -19.38
C GLU A 68 20.25 -10.23 -19.98
N THR A 69 19.29 -10.89 -19.32
CA THR A 69 18.72 -12.17 -19.77
C THR A 69 17.56 -11.93 -20.74
N TYR A 70 16.50 -11.26 -20.27
CA TYR A 70 15.41 -10.74 -21.09
C TYR A 70 14.54 -9.78 -20.26
N MET A 71 14.09 -8.70 -20.90
CA MET A 71 13.19 -7.75 -20.25
C MET A 71 11.73 -8.20 -20.36
N HIS A 72 11.30 -8.60 -21.55
CA HIS A 72 9.91 -8.95 -21.83
C HIS A 72 9.83 -10.02 -22.91
N ILE A 73 8.94 -11.00 -22.69
CA ILE A 73 8.50 -12.00 -23.66
C ILE A 73 6.97 -12.15 -23.53
N MET A 74 6.32 -13.11 -24.19
CA MET A 74 4.87 -13.26 -24.07
C MET A 74 4.43 -13.51 -22.61
N VAL A 75 3.68 -12.56 -22.05
CA VAL A 75 3.17 -12.61 -20.67
C VAL A 75 1.73 -13.19 -20.64
N TYR A 76 0.96 -12.96 -19.57
CA TYR A 76 -0.38 -13.53 -19.29
C TYR A 76 -0.47 -15.06 -19.16
N GLY A 77 0.67 -15.72 -18.91
CA GLY A 77 0.73 -17.13 -18.48
C GLY A 77 0.87 -18.15 -19.62
N GLU A 78 1.04 -17.71 -20.87
CA GLU A 78 1.28 -18.64 -21.99
C GLU A 78 2.70 -19.21 -21.99
N PHE A 79 3.70 -18.39 -21.63
CA PHE A 79 5.09 -18.84 -21.49
C PHE A 79 5.47 -19.02 -20.02
N VAL A 80 6.22 -20.08 -19.74
CA VAL A 80 6.82 -20.31 -18.42
C VAL A 80 8.03 -19.39 -18.28
N GLN A 81 7.93 -18.41 -17.37
CA GLN A 81 8.97 -17.43 -17.11
C GLN A 81 9.54 -17.64 -15.71
N SER A 82 10.81 -18.07 -15.61
CA SER A 82 11.44 -18.41 -14.33
C SER A 82 11.29 -17.31 -13.26
N PRO A 83 11.48 -16.01 -13.55
CA PRO A 83 11.31 -14.96 -12.53
C PRO A 83 9.89 -14.90 -11.97
N GLN A 84 8.88 -14.98 -12.84
CA GLN A 84 7.48 -14.97 -12.45
C GLN A 84 7.12 -16.22 -11.64
N VAL A 85 7.54 -17.41 -12.09
CA VAL A 85 7.28 -18.69 -11.42
C VAL A 85 7.94 -18.73 -10.05
N ASN A 86 9.20 -18.33 -9.95
CA ASN A 86 9.96 -18.34 -8.70
C ASN A 86 9.37 -17.35 -7.70
N PHE A 87 8.94 -16.17 -8.14
CA PHE A 87 8.32 -15.21 -7.24
C PHE A 87 6.94 -15.68 -6.77
N ALA A 88 6.10 -16.22 -7.66
CA ALA A 88 4.83 -16.82 -7.27
C ALA A 88 5.00 -17.97 -6.26
N LYS A 89 6.01 -18.83 -6.46
CA LYS A 89 6.35 -19.91 -5.53
C LYS A 89 6.81 -19.38 -4.18
N ALA A 90 7.70 -18.39 -4.17
CA ALA A 90 8.19 -17.78 -2.93
C ALA A 90 7.06 -17.09 -2.13
N LEU A 91 6.10 -16.45 -2.82
CA LEU A 91 4.89 -15.93 -2.18
C LEU A 91 4.05 -17.05 -1.56
N ALA A 92 3.80 -18.13 -2.31
CA ALA A 92 3.03 -19.27 -1.81
C ALA A 92 3.69 -19.95 -0.60
N ASP A 93 5.02 -19.94 -0.52
CA ASP A 93 5.77 -20.56 0.60
C ASP A 93 5.64 -19.80 1.92
N VAL A 94 5.33 -18.51 1.87
CA VAL A 94 5.16 -17.65 3.06
C VAL A 94 3.69 -17.33 3.36
N LEU A 95 2.78 -17.80 2.51
CA LEU A 95 1.34 -17.60 2.66
C LEU A 95 0.65 -18.87 3.18
N PRO A 96 -0.53 -18.74 3.82
CA PRO A 96 -1.37 -19.90 4.13
C PRO A 96 -1.69 -20.72 2.88
N GLU A 97 -1.87 -22.04 3.05
CA GLU A 97 -2.08 -22.98 1.93
C GLU A 97 -3.27 -22.61 1.01
N GLN A 98 -4.24 -21.86 1.51
CA GLN A 98 -5.40 -21.39 0.76
C GLN A 98 -5.03 -20.29 -0.25
N LEU A 99 -3.92 -19.58 -0.08
CA LEU A 99 -3.43 -18.50 -0.93
C LEU A 99 -2.21 -18.98 -1.75
N ASN A 100 -2.47 -19.88 -2.69
CA ASN A 100 -1.41 -20.63 -3.41
C ASN A 100 -1.29 -20.32 -4.91
N CYS A 101 -2.14 -19.44 -5.45
CA CYS A 101 -2.15 -19.11 -6.87
C CYS A 101 -2.14 -17.60 -7.05
N THR A 102 -1.07 -17.10 -7.64
CA THR A 102 -0.83 -15.66 -7.82
C THR A 102 -1.09 -15.25 -9.26
N TYR A 103 -1.87 -14.18 -9.45
CA TYR A 103 -1.95 -13.47 -10.72
C TYR A 103 -1.29 -12.11 -10.58
N PHE A 104 -0.25 -11.85 -11.37
CA PHE A 104 0.51 -10.61 -11.34
C PHE A 104 -0.06 -9.55 -12.30
N VAL A 105 0.00 -8.30 -11.85
CA VAL A 105 -0.43 -7.09 -12.55
C VAL A 105 0.63 -5.98 -12.30
N ASN A 106 0.38 -4.75 -12.74
CA ASN A 106 1.37 -3.68 -12.69
C ASN A 106 1.21 -2.72 -11.49
N SER A 107 0.05 -2.74 -10.83
CA SER A 107 -0.26 -1.81 -9.74
C SER A 107 -1.29 -2.38 -8.78
N GLY A 108 -1.48 -1.69 -7.65
CA GLY A 108 -2.53 -2.02 -6.68
C GLY A 108 -3.94 -1.85 -7.25
N ALA A 109 -4.20 -0.79 -8.02
CA ALA A 109 -5.50 -0.57 -8.65
C ALA A 109 -5.85 -1.68 -9.66
N GLU A 110 -4.87 -2.15 -10.44
CA GLU A 110 -5.07 -3.31 -11.32
C GLU A 110 -5.33 -4.60 -10.52
N ALA A 111 -4.71 -4.76 -9.34
CA ALA A 111 -4.93 -5.93 -8.49
C ALA A 111 -6.36 -5.95 -7.95
N VAL A 112 -6.86 -4.79 -7.53
CA VAL A 112 -8.25 -4.59 -7.15
C VAL A 112 -9.19 -4.92 -8.30
N GLU A 113 -8.97 -4.38 -9.50
CA GLU A 113 -9.82 -4.70 -10.66
C GLU A 113 -9.81 -6.18 -11.05
N GLY A 114 -8.63 -6.82 -11.00
CA GLY A 114 -8.48 -8.25 -11.22
C GLY A 114 -9.28 -9.07 -10.20
N ALA A 115 -9.17 -8.73 -8.92
CA ALA A 115 -9.92 -9.38 -7.84
C ALA A 115 -11.43 -9.16 -7.94
N MET A 116 -11.89 -7.97 -8.35
CA MET A 116 -13.32 -7.72 -8.59
C MET A 116 -13.87 -8.64 -9.66
N LYS A 117 -13.15 -8.81 -10.78
CA LYS A 117 -13.53 -9.72 -11.86
C LYS A 117 -13.49 -11.18 -11.40
N LEU A 118 -12.46 -11.56 -10.65
CA LEU A 118 -12.31 -12.90 -10.09
C LEU A 118 -13.50 -13.26 -9.19
N ALA A 119 -13.84 -12.38 -8.25
CA ALA A 119 -14.95 -12.58 -7.31
C ALA A 119 -16.30 -12.74 -8.03
N LYS A 120 -16.60 -11.87 -8.99
CA LYS A 120 -17.85 -11.95 -9.78
C LYS A 120 -17.94 -13.25 -10.57
N ARG A 121 -16.84 -13.69 -11.18
CA ARG A 121 -16.82 -14.92 -11.99
C ARG A 121 -16.91 -16.19 -11.14
N TYR A 122 -16.25 -16.20 -9.99
CA TYR A 122 -16.28 -17.35 -9.09
C TYR A 122 -17.65 -17.52 -8.43
N THR A 123 -18.24 -16.41 -7.95
CA THR A 123 -19.51 -16.45 -7.19
C THR A 123 -20.76 -16.40 -8.07
N GLY A 124 -20.66 -15.86 -9.29
CA GLY A 124 -21.82 -15.54 -10.14
C GLY A 124 -22.64 -14.33 -9.65
N LYS A 125 -22.15 -13.63 -8.63
CA LYS A 125 -22.81 -12.48 -7.99
C LYS A 125 -22.18 -11.16 -8.49
N SER A 126 -22.92 -10.06 -8.40
CA SER A 126 -22.47 -8.76 -8.93
C SER A 126 -22.20 -7.69 -7.87
N GLU A 127 -22.89 -7.75 -6.71
CA GLU A 127 -22.76 -6.76 -5.65
C GLU A 127 -21.39 -6.85 -4.98
N ILE A 128 -20.72 -5.71 -4.79
CA ILE A 128 -19.45 -5.62 -4.05
C ILE A 128 -19.62 -4.62 -2.91
N ILE A 129 -19.11 -4.97 -1.74
CA ILE A 129 -19.09 -4.10 -0.57
C ILE A 129 -17.65 -3.62 -0.32
N SER A 130 -17.48 -2.33 -0.05
CA SER A 130 -16.25 -1.75 0.52
C SER A 130 -16.58 -0.97 1.79
N CYS A 131 -15.58 -0.32 2.40
CA CYS A 131 -15.75 0.44 3.63
C CYS A 131 -15.83 1.94 3.36
N TYR A 132 -16.57 2.70 4.17
CA TYR A 132 -16.40 4.16 4.20
C TYR A 132 -14.93 4.53 4.51
N HIS A 133 -14.46 5.62 3.91
CA HIS A 133 -13.06 6.09 3.97
C HIS A 133 -11.99 5.14 3.38
N SER A 134 -12.36 4.03 2.74
CA SER A 134 -11.41 3.13 2.07
C SER A 134 -10.70 3.78 0.88
N TYR A 135 -9.48 3.32 0.59
CA TYR A 135 -8.77 3.65 -0.64
C TYR A 135 -8.25 2.37 -1.32
N HIS A 136 -8.82 2.05 -2.47
CA HIS A 136 -8.45 0.87 -3.27
C HIS A 136 -7.82 1.24 -4.64
N GLY A 137 -7.56 2.53 -4.88
CA GLY A 137 -6.97 3.04 -6.12
C GLY A 137 -7.91 3.94 -6.93
N SER A 138 -7.40 4.46 -8.04
CA SER A 138 -8.02 5.55 -8.80
C SER A 138 -8.42 5.19 -10.24
N THR A 139 -8.30 3.93 -10.66
CA THR A 139 -8.91 3.47 -11.92
C THR A 139 -10.42 3.35 -11.75
N GLN A 140 -11.23 3.50 -12.81
CA GLN A 140 -12.70 3.59 -12.69
C GLN A 140 -13.32 2.44 -11.87
N GLY A 141 -12.81 1.21 -11.99
CA GLY A 141 -13.27 0.07 -11.19
C GLY A 141 -12.90 0.22 -9.71
N ALA A 142 -11.62 0.41 -9.41
CA ALA A 142 -11.11 0.58 -8.06
C ALA A 142 -11.69 1.83 -7.36
N LEU A 143 -11.82 2.94 -8.10
CA LEU A 143 -12.42 4.20 -7.65
C LEU A 143 -13.89 4.04 -7.26
N SER A 144 -14.60 3.09 -7.89
CA SER A 144 -15.97 2.76 -7.50
C SER A 144 -16.03 2.24 -6.06
N LEU A 145 -14.98 1.55 -5.59
CA LEU A 145 -14.83 1.06 -4.22
C LEU A 145 -14.30 2.13 -3.24
N MET A 146 -13.95 3.33 -3.69
CA MET A 146 -13.41 4.37 -2.80
C MET A 146 -14.48 4.86 -1.82
N GLY A 147 -14.17 4.83 -0.52
CA GLY A 147 -15.12 5.16 0.54
C GLY A 147 -15.29 6.65 0.84
N ASN A 148 -14.59 7.52 0.11
CA ASN A 148 -14.69 8.98 0.23
C ASN A 148 -15.35 9.57 -1.03
N GLU A 149 -16.50 10.24 -0.87
CA GLU A 149 -17.27 10.79 -1.98
C GLU A 149 -16.57 11.99 -2.65
N GLU A 150 -15.85 12.81 -1.87
CA GLU A 150 -15.17 14.01 -2.36
C GLU A 150 -14.23 13.69 -3.53
N PHE A 151 -13.49 12.59 -3.42
CA PHE A 151 -12.47 12.16 -4.38
C PHE A 151 -13.01 11.40 -5.59
N LYS A 152 -14.29 10.99 -5.59
CA LYS A 152 -14.86 10.18 -6.68
C LYS A 152 -16.06 10.80 -7.39
N GLN A 153 -16.72 11.79 -6.79
CA GLN A 153 -17.96 12.40 -7.30
C GLN A 153 -17.85 12.91 -8.75
N ALA A 154 -16.70 13.48 -9.13
CA ALA A 154 -16.49 14.11 -10.44
C ALA A 154 -16.39 13.11 -11.61
N TYR A 155 -16.28 11.81 -11.32
CA TYR A 155 -16.09 10.76 -12.32
C TYR A 155 -17.33 9.92 -12.59
N ARG A 156 -18.48 10.32 -12.03
CA ARG A 156 -19.74 9.56 -12.15
C ARG A 156 -20.28 9.57 -13.60
N PRO A 157 -20.97 8.50 -14.05
CA PRO A 157 -21.34 7.31 -13.27
C PRO A 157 -20.17 6.33 -13.06
N LEU A 158 -20.08 5.80 -11.83
CA LEU A 158 -19.16 4.73 -11.43
C LEU A 158 -19.84 3.36 -11.55
N LEU A 159 -19.12 2.25 -11.29
CA LEU A 159 -19.70 0.90 -11.35
C LEU A 159 -20.93 0.78 -10.45
N PRO A 160 -22.03 0.19 -10.96
CA PRO A 160 -23.23 -0.04 -10.16
C PRO A 160 -23.00 -1.17 -9.16
N GLU A 161 -23.94 -1.30 -8.21
CA GLU A 161 -23.97 -2.37 -7.19
C GLU A 161 -22.72 -2.41 -6.29
N VAL A 162 -22.07 -1.26 -6.12
CA VAL A 162 -21.08 -1.04 -5.07
C VAL A 162 -21.77 -0.41 -3.86
N ARG A 163 -21.61 -1.03 -2.70
CA ARG A 163 -22.17 -0.57 -1.42
C ARG A 163 -21.08 -0.39 -0.38
N PHE A 164 -21.43 0.33 0.69
CA PHE A 164 -20.48 0.70 1.74
C PHE A 164 -20.98 0.27 3.13
N ILE A 165 -20.05 -0.28 3.91
CA ILE A 165 -20.19 -0.54 5.34
C ILE A 165 -19.26 0.38 6.14
N HIS A 166 -19.57 0.67 7.39
CA HIS A 166 -18.66 1.36 8.29
C HIS A 166 -17.64 0.39 8.84
N TYR A 167 -16.36 0.75 8.70
CA TYR A 167 -15.25 -0.02 9.24
C TYR A 167 -15.34 -0.12 10.77
N ASN A 168 -15.07 -1.30 11.33
CA ASN A 168 -15.19 -1.60 12.75
C ASN A 168 -16.61 -1.48 13.35
N VAL A 169 -17.68 -1.57 12.54
CA VAL A 169 -19.07 -1.51 13.02
C VAL A 169 -19.79 -2.83 12.74
N LEU A 170 -20.06 -3.60 13.79
CA LEU A 170 -20.67 -4.94 13.69
C LEU A 170 -22.06 -4.93 13.05
N ALA A 171 -22.92 -3.96 13.40
CA ALA A 171 -24.28 -3.86 12.87
C ALA A 171 -24.32 -3.68 11.35
N ASP A 172 -23.27 -3.12 10.76
CA ASP A 172 -23.19 -2.92 9.32
C ASP A 172 -22.92 -4.21 8.54
N LEU A 173 -22.46 -5.28 9.21
CA LEU A 173 -22.23 -6.59 8.59
C LEU A 173 -23.53 -7.26 8.10
N ASP A 174 -24.69 -6.87 8.63
CA ASP A 174 -26.01 -7.33 8.16
C ASP A 174 -26.31 -6.88 6.72
N LYS A 175 -25.56 -5.91 6.19
CA LYS A 175 -25.66 -5.48 4.78
C LYS A 175 -25.03 -6.48 3.80
N ILE A 176 -24.22 -7.43 4.30
CA ILE A 176 -23.64 -8.52 3.50
C ILE A 176 -24.70 -9.61 3.34
N THR A 177 -25.05 -9.92 2.10
CA THR A 177 -26.15 -10.84 1.76
C THR A 177 -25.71 -11.93 0.78
N ASP A 178 -26.62 -12.84 0.46
CA ASP A 178 -26.43 -13.84 -0.59
C ASP A 178 -26.21 -13.25 -1.99
N LYS A 179 -26.53 -11.96 -2.20
CA LYS A 179 -26.22 -11.21 -3.43
C LYS A 179 -24.80 -10.66 -3.48
N THR A 180 -24.09 -10.62 -2.35
CA THR A 180 -22.76 -10.01 -2.27
C THR A 180 -21.69 -10.98 -2.79
N ALA A 181 -21.01 -10.58 -3.86
CA ALA A 181 -19.88 -11.31 -4.45
C ALA A 181 -18.65 -11.26 -3.56
N ALA A 182 -18.29 -10.06 -3.10
CA ALA A 182 -17.12 -9.85 -2.27
C ALA A 182 -17.24 -8.63 -1.35
N VAL A 183 -16.53 -8.69 -0.21
CA VAL A 183 -16.23 -7.56 0.65
C VAL A 183 -14.74 -7.21 0.50
N PHE A 184 -14.44 -6.00 0.08
CA PHE A 184 -13.08 -5.44 0.01
C PHE A 184 -12.81 -4.60 1.25
N VAL A 185 -11.77 -4.94 2.00
CA VAL A 185 -11.41 -4.23 3.23
C VAL A 185 -9.91 -4.20 3.43
N GLU A 186 -9.40 -3.07 3.89
CA GLU A 186 -8.01 -2.92 4.32
C GLU A 186 -7.87 -3.47 5.76
N THR A 187 -6.80 -4.22 6.04
CA THR A 187 -6.52 -4.70 7.41
C THR A 187 -6.22 -3.58 8.38
N VAL A 188 -5.67 -2.47 7.87
CA VAL A 188 -5.59 -1.15 8.50
C VAL A 188 -5.94 -0.12 7.42
N GLN A 189 -6.96 0.71 7.63
CA GLN A 189 -7.31 1.73 6.63
C GLN A 189 -6.23 2.80 6.55
N GLY A 190 -5.54 2.86 5.42
CA GLY A 190 -4.38 3.72 5.22
C GLY A 190 -4.74 5.18 5.07
N GLU A 191 -5.41 5.53 3.96
CA GLU A 191 -5.75 6.92 3.63
C GLU A 191 -6.74 7.56 4.61
N ALA A 192 -7.47 6.76 5.41
CA ALA A 192 -8.29 7.22 6.54
C ALA A 192 -7.46 7.70 7.75
N GLY A 193 -6.14 7.80 7.58
CA GLY A 193 -5.19 8.18 8.61
C GLY A 193 -4.86 7.02 9.53
N ILE A 194 -4.61 5.82 9.00
CA ILE A 194 -4.18 4.63 9.77
C ILE A 194 -5.20 4.23 10.86
N ARG A 195 -6.38 3.78 10.44
CA ARG A 195 -7.43 3.28 11.35
C ARG A 195 -7.36 1.76 11.46
N ILE A 196 -7.27 1.27 12.69
CA ILE A 196 -7.12 -0.15 13.04
C ILE A 196 -8.47 -0.62 13.59
N ALA A 197 -9.03 -1.70 13.04
CA ALA A 197 -10.23 -2.34 13.59
C ALA A 197 -9.90 -3.41 14.63
N ASP A 198 -10.90 -3.74 15.43
CA ASP A 198 -10.80 -4.77 16.45
C ASP A 198 -10.74 -6.16 15.82
N LYS A 199 -10.01 -7.07 16.47
CA LYS A 199 -9.95 -8.48 16.04
C LYS A 199 -11.35 -9.10 15.95
N ALA A 200 -12.22 -8.81 16.92
CA ALA A 200 -13.60 -9.30 16.94
C ALA A 200 -14.42 -8.84 15.72
N TYR A 201 -14.15 -7.65 15.18
CA TYR A 201 -14.80 -7.18 13.95
C TYR A 201 -14.40 -8.04 12.75
N PHE A 202 -13.11 -8.32 12.58
CA PHE A 202 -12.66 -9.18 11.47
C PHE A 202 -13.14 -10.62 11.61
N GLU A 203 -13.18 -11.17 12.84
CA GLU A 203 -13.74 -12.49 13.11
C GLU A 203 -15.22 -12.56 12.72
N ALA A 204 -16.01 -11.55 13.11
CA ALA A 204 -17.41 -11.44 12.72
C ALA A 204 -17.59 -11.26 11.21
N LEU A 205 -16.78 -10.42 10.56
CA LEU A 205 -16.80 -10.22 9.10
C LEU A 205 -16.49 -11.53 8.36
N ARG A 206 -15.46 -12.27 8.79
CA ARG A 206 -15.13 -13.58 8.20
C ARG A 206 -16.28 -14.56 8.35
N SER A 207 -16.89 -14.64 9.54
CA SER A 207 -18.05 -15.49 9.78
C SER A 207 -19.22 -15.11 8.87
N LYS A 208 -19.48 -13.81 8.71
CA LYS A 208 -20.57 -13.34 7.85
C LYS A 208 -20.34 -13.69 6.38
N CYS A 209 -19.12 -13.49 5.88
CA CYS A 209 -18.75 -13.87 4.52
C CYS A 209 -18.92 -15.38 4.27
N ASN A 210 -18.61 -16.23 5.26
CA ASN A 210 -18.82 -17.67 5.17
C ASN A 210 -20.31 -18.03 5.11
N GLU A 211 -21.12 -17.41 5.95
CA GLU A 211 -22.59 -17.62 5.98
C GLU A 211 -23.25 -17.31 4.64
N THR A 212 -22.85 -16.21 4.00
CA THR A 212 -23.49 -15.72 2.76
C THR A 212 -22.84 -16.25 1.48
N GLY A 213 -21.75 -17.01 1.59
CA GLY A 213 -20.93 -17.42 0.45
C GLY A 213 -20.34 -16.21 -0.30
N THR A 214 -19.95 -15.18 0.45
CA THR A 214 -19.30 -13.96 -0.05
C THR A 214 -17.79 -14.10 0.11
N LEU A 215 -17.01 -13.69 -0.89
CA LEU A 215 -15.56 -13.71 -0.77
C LEU A 215 -15.05 -12.54 0.09
N LEU A 216 -14.18 -12.82 1.04
CA LEU A 216 -13.45 -11.80 1.77
C LEU A 216 -12.17 -11.44 1.03
N VAL A 217 -12.02 -10.17 0.69
CA VAL A 217 -10.84 -9.63 0.02
C VAL A 217 -10.11 -8.70 0.98
N PHE A 218 -8.88 -9.07 1.34
CA PHE A 218 -8.00 -8.17 2.09
C PHE A 218 -7.09 -7.41 1.15
N ASP A 219 -7.23 -6.08 1.21
CA ASP A 219 -6.31 -5.15 0.59
C ASP A 219 -5.12 -4.93 1.51
N GLU A 220 -4.01 -5.59 1.18
CA GLU A 220 -2.73 -5.54 1.89
C GLU A 220 -1.68 -4.78 1.10
N ILE A 221 -2.12 -4.00 0.10
CA ILE A 221 -1.23 -3.23 -0.77
C ILE A 221 -0.33 -2.29 0.06
N GLN A 222 -0.85 -1.69 1.13
CA GLN A 222 -0.06 -0.81 2.01
C GLN A 222 0.42 -1.49 3.30
N CYS A 223 -0.38 -2.38 3.89
CA CYS A 223 -0.10 -2.99 5.20
C CYS A 223 0.87 -4.18 5.13
N GLY A 224 0.95 -4.82 3.97
CA GLY A 224 1.75 -6.02 3.78
C GLY A 224 3.25 -5.75 3.70
N PHE A 225 3.99 -6.83 3.54
CA PHE A 225 5.45 -6.84 3.38
C PHE A 225 6.19 -6.21 4.57
N GLY A 226 5.75 -6.55 5.80
CA GLY A 226 6.47 -6.20 7.02
C GLY A 226 6.02 -4.90 7.69
N ARG A 227 5.24 -4.07 7.00
CA ARG A 227 4.93 -2.69 7.39
C ARG A 227 4.30 -2.56 8.78
N THR A 228 3.44 -3.51 9.14
CA THR A 228 2.69 -3.53 10.40
C THR A 228 3.39 -4.32 11.53
N GLY A 229 4.61 -4.82 11.31
CA GLY A 229 5.32 -5.69 12.26
C GLY A 229 5.01 -7.18 12.08
N LYS A 230 4.27 -7.53 11.03
CA LYS A 230 4.09 -8.89 10.49
C LYS A 230 4.33 -8.86 8.99
N LEU A 231 4.64 -10.02 8.41
CA LEU A 231 4.84 -10.09 6.96
C LEU A 231 3.57 -9.68 6.23
N PHE A 232 2.41 -10.14 6.69
CA PHE A 232 1.10 -9.65 6.27
C PHE A 232 0.26 -9.17 7.46
N GLY A 233 -0.47 -8.06 7.30
CA GLY A 233 -1.26 -7.46 8.37
C GLY A 233 -2.38 -8.37 8.89
N PHE A 234 -2.95 -9.25 8.06
CA PHE A 234 -4.02 -10.17 8.42
C PHE A 234 -3.56 -11.20 9.47
N GLU A 235 -2.25 -11.45 9.59
CA GLU A 235 -1.68 -12.32 10.61
C GLU A 235 -1.99 -11.82 12.03
N HIS A 236 -2.14 -10.51 12.22
CA HIS A 236 -2.55 -9.94 13.51
C HIS A 236 -3.94 -10.40 13.95
N TYR A 237 -4.80 -10.77 13.00
CA TYR A 237 -6.18 -11.16 13.27
C TYR A 237 -6.38 -12.68 13.22
N GLY A 238 -5.41 -13.44 12.72
CA GLY A 238 -5.53 -14.91 12.59
C GLY A 238 -6.58 -15.34 11.57
N ILE A 239 -6.84 -14.51 10.56
CA ILE A 239 -7.88 -14.73 9.53
C ILE A 239 -7.23 -14.75 8.16
N THR A 240 -7.55 -15.78 7.37
CA THR A 240 -7.13 -15.88 5.97
C THR A 240 -8.25 -15.34 5.05
N PRO A 241 -7.95 -14.38 4.15
CA PRO A 241 -8.91 -13.93 3.15
C PRO A 241 -9.07 -14.97 2.04
N ASP A 242 -10.14 -14.84 1.25
CA ASP A 242 -10.32 -15.64 0.03
C ASP A 242 -9.46 -15.10 -1.12
N ILE A 243 -9.26 -13.78 -1.16
CA ILE A 243 -8.37 -13.10 -2.10
C ILE A 243 -7.52 -12.09 -1.34
N LEU A 244 -6.20 -12.14 -1.55
CA LEU A 244 -5.22 -11.21 -0.99
C LEU A 244 -4.70 -10.27 -2.08
N LEU A 245 -4.69 -8.96 -1.84
CA LEU A 245 -4.15 -7.97 -2.77
C LEU A 245 -2.81 -7.44 -2.27
N LEU A 246 -1.84 -7.35 -3.17
CA LEU A 246 -0.49 -6.88 -2.88
C LEU A 246 0.00 -5.93 -3.98
N ALA A 247 0.77 -4.90 -3.62
CA ALA A 247 1.54 -4.05 -4.53
C ALA A 247 2.58 -3.27 -3.71
N LYS A 248 2.97 -2.06 -4.11
CA LYS A 248 3.88 -1.17 -3.38
C LYS A 248 5.16 -1.89 -2.90
N GLY A 249 5.22 -2.21 -1.60
CA GLY A 249 6.36 -2.85 -0.93
C GLY A 249 6.83 -4.16 -1.56
N ILE A 250 5.99 -4.82 -2.37
CA ILE A 250 6.36 -6.09 -3.01
C ILE A 250 7.38 -5.96 -4.12
N GLY A 251 7.53 -4.77 -4.71
CA GLY A 251 8.32 -4.56 -5.92
C GLY A 251 9.75 -4.08 -5.68
N GLY A 252 10.12 -3.72 -4.45
CA GLY A 252 11.44 -3.13 -4.16
C GLY A 252 11.74 -1.86 -4.95
N GLY A 253 10.71 -1.08 -5.28
CA GLY A 253 10.78 0.10 -6.15
C GLY A 253 10.33 -0.12 -7.60
N MET A 254 10.15 -1.37 -8.04
CA MET A 254 9.61 -1.69 -9.38
C MET A 254 8.08 -1.72 -9.39
N PRO A 255 7.42 -1.36 -10.52
CA PRO A 255 5.97 -1.47 -10.65
C PRO A 255 5.56 -2.94 -10.74
N ILE A 256 4.75 -3.38 -9.78
CA ILE A 256 4.12 -4.69 -9.73
C ILE A 256 2.97 -4.68 -8.72
N GLY A 257 1.93 -5.43 -9.04
CA GLY A 257 0.85 -5.78 -8.12
C GLY A 257 0.49 -7.25 -8.29
N ALA A 258 -0.31 -7.78 -7.37
CA ALA A 258 -0.80 -9.15 -7.42
C ALA A 258 -2.15 -9.28 -6.73
N PHE A 259 -3.00 -10.16 -7.25
CA PHE A 259 -4.10 -10.73 -6.50
C PHE A 259 -3.88 -12.23 -6.37
N ILE A 260 -3.94 -12.74 -5.14
CA ILE A 260 -3.60 -14.11 -4.78
C ILE A 260 -4.84 -14.78 -4.21
N SER A 261 -5.11 -16.00 -4.62
CA SER A 261 -6.23 -16.79 -4.13
C SER A 261 -5.89 -18.28 -4.19
N SER A 262 -6.84 -19.14 -3.86
CA SER A 262 -6.71 -20.56 -4.10
C SER A 262 -6.71 -20.84 -5.60
N THR A 263 -6.01 -21.89 -6.02
CA THR A 263 -6.08 -22.40 -7.40
C THR A 263 -7.53 -22.65 -7.85
N ALA A 264 -8.41 -23.10 -6.95
CA ALA A 264 -9.82 -23.35 -7.26
C ALA A 264 -10.57 -22.05 -7.63
N ILE A 265 -10.38 -20.97 -6.88
CA ILE A 265 -10.98 -19.67 -7.18
C ILE A 265 -10.34 -19.08 -8.43
N MET A 266 -9.00 -19.06 -8.51
CA MET A 266 -8.24 -18.46 -9.62
C MET A 266 -8.62 -19.05 -10.99
N ARG A 267 -8.92 -20.37 -11.05
CA ARG A 267 -9.38 -21.06 -12.26
C ARG A 267 -10.67 -20.49 -12.84
N ALA A 268 -11.48 -19.74 -12.08
CA ALA A 268 -12.63 -19.03 -12.61
C ALA A 268 -12.26 -18.05 -13.73
N LEU A 269 -10.99 -17.61 -13.81
CA LEU A 269 -10.54 -16.75 -14.90
C LEU A 269 -10.30 -17.48 -16.23
N ALA A 270 -10.11 -18.80 -16.20
CA ALA A 270 -9.70 -19.60 -17.34
C ALA A 270 -10.83 -19.91 -18.32
N THR A 271 -12.10 -19.90 -17.89
CA THR A 271 -13.24 -20.35 -18.69
C THR A 271 -14.47 -19.48 -18.51
N ASN A 272 -15.23 -19.25 -19.58
CA ASN A 272 -16.46 -18.44 -19.58
C ASN A 272 -16.26 -16.95 -19.22
N PRO A 273 -15.61 -16.14 -20.10
CA PRO A 273 -14.88 -16.52 -21.32
C PRO A 273 -13.46 -17.03 -21.02
N ILE A 274 -12.81 -17.65 -22.01
CA ILE A 274 -11.35 -17.89 -21.91
C ILE A 274 -10.61 -16.55 -21.81
N LEU A 275 -9.43 -16.55 -21.18
CA LEU A 275 -8.63 -15.34 -21.00
C LEU A 275 -9.38 -14.18 -20.33
N GLY A 276 -10.29 -14.46 -19.39
CA GLY A 276 -11.19 -13.39 -18.95
C GLY A 276 -10.58 -12.38 -17.97
N HIS A 277 -9.27 -12.41 -17.74
CA HIS A 277 -8.47 -11.24 -17.35
C HIS A 277 -7.13 -11.29 -18.08
N LEU A 278 -6.64 -10.15 -18.54
CA LEU A 278 -5.47 -10.01 -19.41
C LEU A 278 -4.72 -8.72 -19.07
N THR A 279 -3.41 -8.76 -19.25
CA THR A 279 -2.53 -7.60 -19.11
C THR A 279 -1.23 -7.85 -19.90
N THR A 280 -0.71 -6.81 -20.56
CA THR A 280 0.49 -6.90 -21.39
C THR A 280 1.79 -6.90 -20.59
N PHE A 281 1.77 -6.38 -19.36
CA PHE A 281 2.96 -6.27 -18.53
C PHE A 281 2.82 -6.96 -17.17
N GLY A 282 1.63 -7.48 -16.83
CA GLY A 282 1.45 -8.21 -15.57
C GLY A 282 2.39 -9.41 -15.47
N GLY A 283 3.17 -9.43 -14.39
CA GLY A 283 4.21 -10.43 -14.17
C GLY A 283 5.51 -10.17 -14.93
N HIS A 284 5.78 -8.92 -15.31
CA HIS A 284 7.01 -8.51 -15.99
C HIS A 284 8.26 -9.16 -15.35
N PRO A 285 9.13 -9.88 -16.10
CA PRO A 285 10.26 -10.63 -15.57
C PRO A 285 11.15 -9.82 -14.62
N VAL A 286 11.51 -8.60 -15.02
CA VAL A 286 12.34 -7.69 -14.22
C VAL A 286 11.66 -7.29 -12.91
N SER A 287 10.36 -6.97 -12.92
CA SER A 287 9.64 -6.66 -11.68
C SER A 287 9.51 -7.89 -10.78
N CYS A 288 9.31 -9.09 -11.34
CA CYS A 288 9.25 -10.33 -10.56
C CYS A 288 10.61 -10.69 -9.95
N ALA A 289 11.72 -10.49 -10.67
CA ALA A 289 13.07 -10.68 -10.13
C ALA A 289 13.35 -9.70 -8.97
N ALA A 290 12.99 -8.42 -9.14
CA ALA A 290 13.07 -7.42 -8.08
C ALA A 290 12.20 -7.79 -6.86
N GLY A 291 10.98 -8.25 -7.09
CA GLY A 291 10.06 -8.64 -6.02
C GLY A 291 10.51 -9.88 -5.26
N LEU A 292 11.05 -10.88 -5.96
CA LEU A 292 11.67 -12.05 -5.33
C LEU A 292 12.86 -11.64 -4.46
N ALA A 293 13.77 -10.81 -4.99
CA ALA A 293 14.92 -10.31 -4.23
C ALA A 293 14.47 -9.48 -3.01
N THR A 294 13.39 -8.71 -3.15
CA THR A 294 12.81 -7.92 -2.04
C THR A 294 12.28 -8.83 -0.94
N LEU A 295 11.45 -9.82 -1.29
CA LEU A 295 10.93 -10.80 -0.32
C LEU A 295 12.06 -11.55 0.38
N GLN A 296 13.05 -12.04 -0.38
CA GLN A 296 14.21 -12.72 0.18
C GLN A 296 15.04 -11.82 1.09
N THR A 297 15.21 -10.54 0.75
CA THR A 297 15.91 -9.57 1.59
C THR A 297 15.17 -9.40 2.92
N ILE A 298 13.85 -9.20 2.88
CA ILE A 298 13.02 -9.05 4.09
C ILE A 298 13.17 -10.26 5.02
N LEU A 299 13.14 -11.48 4.46
CA LEU A 299 13.24 -12.72 5.22
C LEU A 299 14.66 -12.97 5.74
N ASN A 300 15.68 -12.86 4.88
CA ASN A 300 17.06 -13.23 5.23
C ASN A 300 17.72 -12.24 6.19
N GLU A 301 17.36 -10.96 6.09
CA GLU A 301 17.88 -9.90 6.96
C GLU A 301 16.98 -9.63 8.17
N ASN A 302 15.89 -10.40 8.34
CA ASN A 302 14.90 -10.26 9.40
C ASN A 302 14.38 -8.82 9.53
N ILE A 303 14.09 -8.15 8.41
CA ILE A 303 13.74 -6.71 8.38
C ILE A 303 12.46 -6.41 9.19
N VAL A 304 11.56 -7.39 9.32
CA VAL A 304 10.32 -7.25 10.08
C VAL A 304 10.57 -7.21 11.60
N ASP A 305 11.67 -7.80 12.06
CA ASP A 305 12.03 -7.80 13.48
C ASP A 305 12.30 -6.36 13.94
N GLY A 306 11.74 -5.98 15.08
CA GLY A 306 11.87 -4.62 15.61
C GLY A 306 10.89 -3.60 15.03
N VAL A 307 10.10 -3.93 13.99
CA VAL A 307 9.20 -2.94 13.36
C VAL A 307 8.13 -2.43 14.32
N GLU A 308 7.59 -3.29 15.19
CA GLU A 308 6.61 -2.89 16.21
C GLU A 308 7.29 -1.98 17.26
N GLU A 309 8.47 -2.37 17.76
CA GLU A 309 9.24 -1.62 18.75
C GLU A 309 9.64 -0.23 18.23
N LYS A 310 10.03 -0.13 16.96
CA LYS A 310 10.31 1.16 16.29
C LYS A 310 9.07 2.06 16.21
N GLY A 311 7.91 1.48 15.91
CA GLY A 311 6.63 2.20 15.94
C GLY A 311 6.29 2.73 17.32
N GLU A 312 6.50 1.93 18.37
CA GLU A 312 6.33 2.35 19.76
C GLU A 312 7.34 3.43 20.19
N LEU A 313 8.57 3.38 19.67
CA LEU A 313 9.56 4.44 19.90
C LEU A 313 9.09 5.79 19.34
N PHE A 314 8.58 5.84 18.11
CA PHE A 314 7.98 7.07 17.57
C PHE A 314 6.85 7.60 18.46
N LYS A 315 5.92 6.74 18.90
CA LYS A 315 4.81 7.13 19.80
C LYS A 315 5.31 7.69 21.13
N LYS A 316 6.38 7.10 21.69
CA LYS A 316 7.00 7.55 22.94
C LYS A 316 7.70 8.91 22.80
N LEU A 317 8.34 9.17 21.66
CA LEU A 317 9.13 10.38 21.45
C LEU A 317 8.28 11.57 21.00
N LEU A 318 7.28 11.36 20.15
CA LEU A 318 6.44 12.41 19.56
C LEU A 318 5.37 12.92 20.52
N VAL A 319 5.81 13.55 21.62
CA VAL A 319 4.93 14.10 22.66
C VAL A 319 5.01 15.62 22.65
N HIS A 320 3.89 16.27 22.32
CA HIS A 320 3.76 17.73 22.32
C HIS A 320 2.28 18.14 22.47
N PRO A 321 1.92 19.24 23.18
CA PRO A 321 0.52 19.65 23.37
C PRO A 321 -0.30 19.89 22.10
N ALA A 322 0.37 20.26 21.00
CA ALA A 322 -0.25 20.44 19.69
C ALA A 322 -0.52 19.12 18.93
N ILE A 323 0.12 18.02 19.32
CA ILE A 323 -0.13 16.68 18.76
C ILE A 323 -1.36 16.11 19.47
N LYS A 324 -2.44 15.86 18.72
CA LYS A 324 -3.70 15.32 19.24
C LYS A 324 -3.63 13.83 19.48
N GLU A 325 -2.97 13.12 18.58
CA GLU A 325 -2.82 11.68 18.62
C GLU A 325 -1.60 11.25 17.81
N VAL A 326 -0.86 10.26 18.30
CA VAL A 326 0.07 9.48 17.49
C VAL A 326 -0.44 8.05 17.47
N ARG A 327 -0.86 7.58 16.30
CA ARG A 327 -1.44 6.25 16.12
C ARG A 327 -0.74 5.49 15.02
N GLY A 328 -0.81 4.16 15.09
CA GLY A 328 -0.23 3.30 14.08
C GLY A 328 0.00 1.87 14.53
N LYS A 329 0.34 1.03 13.56
CA LYS A 329 0.72 -0.38 13.72
C LYS A 329 2.06 -0.60 13.02
N GLY A 330 3.07 -1.12 13.72
CA GLY A 330 4.43 -1.10 13.22
C GLY A 330 4.88 0.31 12.76
N LEU A 331 5.51 0.36 11.59
CA LEU A 331 5.95 1.60 10.94
C LEU A 331 4.90 2.15 9.95
N MET A 332 3.62 1.91 10.20
CA MET A 332 2.52 2.56 9.49
C MET A 332 1.82 3.49 10.48
N MET A 333 2.08 4.79 10.38
CA MET A 333 1.73 5.74 11.44
C MET A 333 1.12 7.05 10.93
N ALA A 334 0.34 7.67 11.80
CA ALA A 334 -0.23 9.00 11.64
C ALA A 334 -0.01 9.85 12.89
N ILE A 335 0.34 11.12 12.69
CA ILE A 335 0.45 12.15 13.74
C ILE A 335 -0.64 13.18 13.47
N GLU A 336 -1.63 13.28 14.35
CA GLU A 336 -2.79 14.14 14.16
C GLU A 336 -2.61 15.53 14.77
N PHE A 337 -2.99 16.55 14.01
CA PHE A 337 -2.99 17.95 14.41
C PHE A 337 -4.41 18.55 14.34
N GLU A 338 -4.54 19.82 14.75
CA GLU A 338 -5.83 20.53 14.82
C GLU A 338 -6.56 20.60 13.47
N ASN A 339 -5.85 20.84 12.37
CA ASN A 339 -6.40 20.99 11.03
C ASN A 339 -5.32 20.82 9.95
N PHE A 340 -5.75 20.83 8.69
CA PHE A 340 -4.87 20.70 7.53
C PHE A 340 -3.82 21.81 7.45
N GLU A 341 -4.20 23.06 7.73
CA GLU A 341 -3.30 24.22 7.59
C GLU A 341 -2.12 24.14 8.56
N VAL A 342 -2.36 23.72 9.81
CA VAL A 342 -1.31 23.49 10.80
C VAL A 342 -0.43 22.31 10.35
N ASN A 343 -1.03 21.19 9.97
CA ASN A 343 -0.31 20.00 9.52
C ASN A 343 0.61 20.31 8.32
N LYS A 344 0.07 20.96 7.28
CA LYS A 344 0.79 21.30 6.05
C LYS A 344 2.00 22.21 6.33
N LYS A 345 1.84 23.23 7.18
CA LYS A 345 2.95 24.10 7.59
C LYS A 345 4.06 23.31 8.30
N ILE A 346 3.69 22.36 9.16
CA ILE A 346 4.66 21.52 9.88
C ILE A 346 5.41 20.62 8.90
N ILE A 347 4.69 19.97 7.98
CA ILE A 347 5.29 19.15 6.92
C ILE A 347 6.27 19.97 6.08
N ASP A 348 5.88 21.15 5.62
CA ASP A 348 6.74 22.02 4.80
C ASP A 348 8.01 22.43 5.54
N ALA A 349 7.90 22.75 6.83
CA ALA A 349 9.05 23.10 7.65
C ALA A 349 9.97 21.89 7.93
N CYS A 350 9.40 20.69 8.13
CA CYS A 350 10.18 19.46 8.23
C CYS A 350 10.96 19.17 6.94
N ILE A 351 10.34 19.35 5.77
CA ILE A 351 11.00 19.19 4.47
C ILE A 351 12.17 20.18 4.33
N VAL A 352 11.98 21.43 4.75
CA VAL A 352 13.06 22.42 4.78
C VAL A 352 14.19 21.99 5.71
N ASP A 353 13.88 21.33 6.83
CA ASP A 353 14.87 20.79 7.76
C ASP A 353 15.42 19.40 7.35
N GLY A 354 15.02 18.86 6.21
CA GLY A 354 15.57 17.62 5.65
C GLY A 354 14.85 16.34 6.07
N VAL A 355 13.58 16.42 6.50
CA VAL A 355 12.71 15.28 6.78
C VAL A 355 11.49 15.33 5.87
N ILE A 356 11.32 14.32 5.02
CA ILE A 356 10.21 14.24 4.06
C ILE A 356 9.07 13.44 4.66
N SER A 357 7.89 14.05 4.63
CA SER A 357 6.61 13.46 5.02
C SER A 357 5.51 14.05 4.15
N ASP A 358 4.30 13.50 4.23
CA ASP A 358 3.11 14.05 3.57
C ASP A 358 1.87 13.89 4.45
N TRP A 359 0.72 14.40 4.00
CA TRP A 359 -0.58 14.25 4.66
C TRP A 359 -1.40 13.09 4.04
N PHE A 360 -2.56 12.76 4.63
CA PHE A 360 -3.45 11.69 4.14
C PHE A 360 -4.66 12.25 3.39
N LEU A 361 -5.06 11.60 2.30
CA LEU A 361 -6.18 12.08 1.47
C LEU A 361 -7.49 12.19 2.24
N HIS A 362 -7.81 11.21 3.10
CA HIS A 362 -9.07 11.17 3.86
C HIS A 362 -8.88 11.59 5.32
N CYS A 363 -7.71 12.12 5.69
CA CYS A 363 -7.37 12.56 7.05
C CYS A 363 -6.31 13.68 6.97
N SER A 364 -6.64 14.77 6.27
CA SER A 364 -5.67 15.82 5.88
C SER A 364 -5.05 16.58 7.05
N ASN A 365 -5.66 16.54 8.23
CA ASN A 365 -5.09 17.06 9.47
C ASN A 365 -3.98 16.18 10.09
N SER A 366 -3.65 15.04 9.47
CA SER A 366 -2.63 14.11 9.99
C SER A 366 -1.40 14.04 9.08
N MET A 367 -0.21 14.02 9.68
CA MET A 367 1.07 13.74 9.03
C MET A 367 1.31 12.24 8.96
N ARG A 368 1.78 11.75 7.81
CA ARG A 368 2.11 10.34 7.57
C ARG A 368 3.54 10.01 7.94
N VAL A 369 3.72 8.98 8.76
CA VAL A 369 5.04 8.39 9.01
C VAL A 369 5.00 6.93 8.60
N ALA A 370 5.70 6.63 7.49
CA ALA A 370 5.87 5.31 6.89
C ALA A 370 7.27 5.15 6.27
N PRO A 371 8.36 5.27 7.08
CA PRO A 371 9.74 5.17 6.60
C PRO A 371 10.06 3.80 5.99
N PRO A 372 11.14 3.62 5.22
CA PRO A 372 11.69 2.28 5.00
C PRO A 372 11.85 1.51 6.33
N LEU A 373 11.61 0.20 6.31
CA LEU A 373 11.59 -0.64 7.53
C LEU A 373 12.98 -0.76 8.18
N ILE A 374 14.02 -0.49 7.39
CA ILE A 374 15.43 -0.47 7.80
C ILE A 374 15.81 0.73 8.68
N ILE A 375 14.89 1.67 8.95
CA ILE A 375 15.14 2.82 9.83
C ILE A 375 15.70 2.36 11.18
N THR A 376 16.76 3.03 11.64
CA THR A 376 17.43 2.73 12.90
C THR A 376 16.85 3.53 14.07
N GLU A 377 17.12 3.10 15.31
CA GLU A 377 16.67 3.85 16.50
C GLU A 377 17.24 5.29 16.52
N GLU A 378 18.50 5.47 16.15
CA GLU A 378 19.14 6.78 16.03
C GLU A 378 18.41 7.68 15.01
N GLU A 379 18.08 7.14 13.84
CA GLU A 379 17.32 7.88 12.82
C GLU A 379 15.89 8.22 13.26
N ILE A 380 15.27 7.38 14.09
CA ILE A 380 13.96 7.68 14.70
C ILE A 380 14.10 8.87 15.67
N HIS A 381 15.15 8.90 16.48
CA HIS A 381 15.43 10.03 17.37
C HIS A 381 15.62 11.33 16.59
N ASP A 382 16.47 11.31 15.55
CA ASP A 382 16.70 12.46 14.67
C ASP A 382 15.41 12.96 14.00
N ALA A 383 14.61 12.03 13.47
CA ALA A 383 13.32 12.35 12.86
C ALA A 383 12.37 13.03 13.85
N CYS A 384 12.25 12.46 15.06
CA CYS A 384 11.38 13.01 16.10
C CYS A 384 11.84 14.40 16.56
N GLU A 385 13.14 14.63 16.69
CA GLU A 385 13.69 15.94 17.05
C GLU A 385 13.32 17.01 16.01
N VAL A 386 13.51 16.71 14.71
CA VAL A 386 13.14 17.62 13.62
C VAL A 386 11.64 17.90 13.61
N ILE A 387 10.80 16.86 13.77
CA ILE A 387 9.35 17.03 13.81
C ILE A 387 8.95 17.91 15.00
N LEU A 388 9.40 17.60 16.22
CA LEU A 388 9.04 18.35 17.43
C LEU A 388 9.51 19.80 17.38
N LYS A 389 10.72 20.06 16.88
CA LYS A 389 11.23 21.41 16.64
C LYS A 389 10.27 22.23 15.78
N ASN A 390 9.76 21.64 14.70
CA ASN A 390 8.86 22.32 13.77
C ASN A 390 7.42 22.44 14.31
N VAL A 391 6.97 21.45 15.07
CA VAL A 391 5.70 21.52 15.82
C VAL A 391 5.72 22.68 16.81
N GLU A 392 6.79 22.80 17.63
CA GLU A 392 6.96 23.90 18.59
C GLU A 392 6.98 25.26 17.87
N ALA A 393 7.75 25.39 16.79
CA ALA A 393 7.87 26.65 16.05
C ALA A 393 6.54 27.15 15.44
N ILE A 394 5.67 26.23 15.01
CA ILE A 394 4.43 26.55 14.29
C ILE A 394 3.22 26.59 15.22
N ALA A 395 3.17 25.72 16.23
CA ALA A 395 2.00 25.50 17.06
C ALA A 395 2.26 25.68 18.57
N GLY A 396 3.50 25.89 19.01
CA GLY A 396 3.85 26.13 20.42
C GLY A 396 3.51 27.53 20.94
N LYS A 397 3.27 28.51 20.06
CA LYS A 397 2.93 29.89 20.42
C LYS A 397 1.42 30.13 20.61
N ARG A 398 0.77 29.37 21.48
CA ARG A 398 -0.58 29.70 22.00
C ARG A 398 -0.56 29.91 23.50
#